data_AF-A0A7S4KT33-F1
#
_entry.id   AF-A0A7S4KT33-F1
#
_cell.length_a   1.000
_cell.length_b   1.000
_cell.length_c   1.000
_cell.angle_alpha   90.00
_cell.angle_beta   90.00
_cell.angle_gamma   90.00
#
_symmetry.space_group_name_H-M   'P 1'
#
loop_
_entity.id
_entity.type
_entity.pdbx_description
1 polymer ?
#
loop_
_entity_poly.entity_id
_entity_poly.type
_entity_poly.pdbx_seq_one_letter_code
_entity_poly.pdbx_strand_id
1 'polypeptide(L)'
;EEEHEEEEEEEGEPEVDPRVEARFSAAQVVTASFQAFAHGSNDIANVAGPMASLWQIYESDAIPGDRTTTEYWVLAILAIGIVYGLWEYGQKVIETIGKNLTKVTPSRGFSIELGTTVAVMGASFIG
;
A
#
# COMPACT_ATOMS: atom_id res chain seq x y z
N GLU A 1 25.70 -10.88 33.39
CA GLU A 1 25.08 -10.01 32.36
C GLU A 1 25.41 -10.49 30.96
N GLU A 2 26.63 -10.96 30.69
CA GLU A 2 26.96 -11.60 29.40
C GLU A 2 26.38 -13.03 29.24
N GLU A 3 26.17 -13.78 30.33
CA GLU A 3 25.52 -15.11 30.26
C GLU A 3 24.00 -15.06 30.01
N HIS A 4 23.37 -13.88 30.04
CA HIS A 4 21.93 -13.72 29.77
C HIS A 4 21.65 -13.29 28.32
N GLU A 5 22.69 -13.00 27.55
CA GLU A 5 22.58 -12.69 26.11
C GLU A 5 22.80 -13.92 25.22
N GLU A 6 23.40 -15.00 25.75
CA GLU A 6 23.60 -16.26 25.00
C GLU A 6 22.40 -17.23 25.06
N GLU A 7 21.43 -17.01 25.97
CA GLU A 7 20.19 -17.83 26.01
C GLU A 7 19.15 -17.49 24.92
N GLU A 8 19.41 -16.51 24.04
CA GLU A 8 18.65 -16.35 22.79
C GLU A 8 19.20 -17.23 21.65
N GLU A 9 20.15 -18.15 21.92
CA GLU A 9 20.41 -19.26 21.00
C GLU A 9 19.19 -20.20 20.95
N GLU A 10 18.72 -20.50 19.73
CA GLU A 10 17.75 -21.55 19.40
C GLU A 10 16.26 -21.36 19.74
N GLU A 11 15.66 -20.18 19.52
CA GLU A 11 14.26 -20.21 19.04
C GLU A 11 14.28 -20.76 17.61
N GLY A 12 14.25 -22.09 17.49
CA GLY A 12 14.10 -22.78 16.21
C GLY A 12 12.99 -22.11 15.40
N GLU A 13 13.30 -21.69 14.17
CA GLU A 13 12.32 -21.02 13.29
C GLU A 13 11.00 -21.80 13.40
N PRO A 14 9.89 -21.17 13.82
CA PRO A 14 8.66 -21.88 14.12
C PRO A 14 8.29 -22.71 12.89
N GLU A 15 8.09 -24.02 13.06
CA GLU A 15 7.81 -24.92 11.95
C GLU A 15 6.53 -24.46 11.25
N VAL A 16 6.69 -23.85 10.08
CA VAL A 16 5.59 -23.25 9.34
C VAL A 16 4.88 -24.34 8.55
N ASP A 17 3.65 -24.70 8.94
CA ASP A 17 2.85 -25.71 8.23
C ASP A 17 2.55 -25.23 6.79
N PRO A 18 3.05 -25.91 5.74
CA PRO A 18 2.86 -25.51 4.35
C PRO A 18 1.39 -25.47 3.93
N ARG A 19 0.54 -26.30 4.56
CA ARG A 19 -0.89 -26.38 4.25
C ARG A 19 -1.66 -25.19 4.81
N VAL A 20 -1.20 -24.64 5.93
CA VAL A 20 -1.76 -23.41 6.51
C VAL A 20 -1.32 -22.22 5.65
N GLU A 21 -0.04 -22.13 5.30
CA GLU A 21 0.47 -21.06 4.44
C GLU A 21 -0.18 -21.04 3.05
N ALA A 22 -0.47 -22.19 2.45
CA ALA A 22 -1.17 -22.24 1.17
C ALA A 22 -2.57 -21.58 1.24
N ARG A 23 -3.27 -21.73 2.37
CA ARG A 23 -4.59 -21.10 2.61
C ARG A 23 -4.44 -19.62 2.88
N PHE A 24 -3.47 -19.23 3.69
CA PHE A 24 -3.19 -17.82 3.98
C PHE A 24 -2.64 -17.08 2.76
N SER A 25 -1.92 -17.74 1.86
CA SER A 25 -1.46 -17.13 0.60
C SER A 25 -2.61 -16.74 -0.30
N ALA A 26 -3.63 -17.59 -0.43
CA ALA A 26 -4.84 -17.23 -1.17
C ALA A 26 -5.57 -16.05 -0.51
N ALA A 27 -5.68 -16.06 0.83
CA ALA A 27 -6.28 -14.95 1.58
C ALA A 27 -5.48 -13.64 1.42
N GLN A 28 -4.15 -13.72 1.48
CA GLN A 28 -3.24 -12.59 1.38
C GLN A 28 -3.30 -11.94 0.00
N VAL A 29 -3.39 -12.72 -1.09
CA VAL A 29 -3.54 -12.14 -2.43
C VAL A 29 -4.81 -11.29 -2.54
N VAL A 30 -5.90 -11.75 -1.91
CA VAL A 30 -7.16 -11.00 -1.89
C VAL A 30 -7.03 -9.72 -1.06
N THR A 31 -6.48 -9.79 0.16
CA THR A 31 -6.30 -8.62 1.03
C THR A 31 -5.30 -7.61 0.45
N ALA A 32 -4.18 -8.07 -0.10
CA ALA A 32 -3.22 -7.25 -0.80
C ALA A 32 -3.84 -6.51 -2.00
N SER A 33 -4.74 -7.16 -2.73
CA SER A 33 -5.44 -6.54 -3.85
C SER A 33 -6.39 -5.42 -3.39
N PHE A 34 -7.14 -5.64 -2.31
CA PHE A 34 -7.99 -4.61 -1.72
C PHE A 34 -7.17 -3.43 -1.18
N GLN A 35 -6.05 -3.72 -0.50
CA GLN A 35 -5.16 -2.70 0.02
C GLN A 35 -4.52 -1.88 -1.10
N ALA A 36 -4.07 -2.52 -2.18
CA ALA A 36 -3.54 -1.84 -3.35
C ALA A 36 -4.58 -0.95 -4.02
N PHE A 37 -5.84 -1.40 -4.11
CA PHE A 37 -6.94 -0.60 -4.65
C PHE A 37 -7.27 0.61 -3.76
N ALA A 38 -7.41 0.40 -2.45
CA ALA A 38 -7.73 1.47 -1.51
C ALA A 38 -6.63 2.53 -1.45
N HIS A 39 -5.37 2.09 -1.36
CA HIS A 39 -4.21 3.00 -1.34
C HIS A 39 -4.07 3.75 -2.67
N GLY A 40 -4.16 3.05 -3.80
CA GLY A 40 -4.09 3.68 -5.12
C GLY A 40 -5.22 4.70 -5.36
N SER A 41 -6.43 4.44 -4.85
CA SER A 41 -7.55 5.39 -4.93
C SER A 41 -7.30 6.66 -4.12
N ASN A 42 -6.74 6.50 -2.91
CA ASN A 42 -6.35 7.64 -2.07
C ASN A 42 -5.20 8.45 -2.70
N ASP A 43 -4.23 7.78 -3.33
CA ASP A 43 -3.12 8.44 -4.03
C ASP A 43 -3.64 9.28 -5.22
N ILE A 44 -4.59 8.74 -5.99
CA ILE A 44 -5.24 9.49 -7.09
C ILE A 44 -6.00 10.70 -6.53
N ALA A 45 -6.75 10.56 -5.43
CA ALA A 45 -7.52 11.65 -4.84
C ALA A 45 -6.62 12.84 -4.44
N ASN A 46 -5.45 12.55 -3.86
CA ASN A 46 -4.49 13.58 -3.45
C ASN A 46 -3.89 14.34 -4.63
N VAL A 47 -3.64 13.68 -5.77
CA VAL A 47 -3.07 14.33 -6.97
C VAL A 47 -4.14 15.00 -7.84
N ALA A 48 -5.37 14.49 -7.82
CA ALA A 48 -6.48 14.98 -8.63
C ALA A 48 -6.85 16.44 -8.31
N GLY A 49 -6.89 16.82 -7.03
CA GLY A 49 -7.27 18.17 -6.60
C GLY A 49 -6.38 19.29 -7.17
N PRO A 50 -5.05 19.23 -6.98
CA PRO A 50 -4.11 20.17 -7.59
C PRO A 50 -4.16 20.17 -9.13
N MET A 51 -4.25 18.99 -9.75
CA MET A 51 -4.32 18.86 -11.22
C MET A 51 -5.58 19.50 -11.80
N ALA A 52 -6.75 19.26 -11.20
CA ALA A 52 -8.01 19.86 -11.62
C ALA A 52 -8.01 21.38 -11.44
N SER A 53 -7.37 21.86 -10.37
CA SER A 53 -7.22 23.30 -10.12
C SER A 53 -6.34 23.96 -11.18
N LEU A 54 -5.21 23.32 -11.54
CA LEU A 54 -4.31 23.82 -12.58
C LEU A 54 -4.99 23.88 -13.95
N TRP A 55 -5.75 22.84 -14.31
CA TRP A 55 -6.47 22.78 -15.59
C TRP A 55 -7.53 23.88 -15.70
N GLN A 56 -8.29 24.15 -14.63
CA GLN A 56 -9.29 25.21 -14.65
C GLN A 56 -8.68 26.61 -14.75
N ILE A 57 -7.53 26.85 -14.10
CA ILE A 57 -6.78 28.11 -14.26
C ILE A 57 -6.35 28.27 -15.71
N TYR A 58 -5.86 27.20 -16.34
CA TYR A 58 -5.42 27.22 -17.74
C TYR A 58 -6.58 27.54 -18.71
N GLU A 59 -7.76 26.98 -18.49
CA GLU A 59 -8.93 27.18 -19.38
C GLU A 59 -9.63 28.54 -19.15
N SER A 60 -9.71 28.98 -17.89
CA SER A 60 -10.58 30.09 -17.48
C SER A 60 -9.83 31.39 -17.17
N ASP A 61 -8.48 31.36 -17.12
CA ASP A 61 -7.61 32.45 -16.65
C ASP A 61 -8.00 33.04 -15.27
N ALA A 62 -8.76 32.27 -14.48
CA ALA A 62 -9.32 32.67 -13.21
C ALA A 62 -9.03 31.61 -12.15
N ILE A 63 -8.87 32.05 -10.90
CA ILE A 63 -8.67 31.14 -9.76
C ILE A 63 -9.99 30.40 -9.51
N PRO A 64 -10.00 29.05 -9.53
CA PRO A 64 -11.19 28.27 -9.25
C PRO A 64 -11.72 28.55 -7.84
N GLY A 65 -13.04 28.60 -7.68
CA GLY A 65 -13.67 28.61 -6.35
C GLY A 65 -13.56 27.24 -5.66
N ASP A 66 -14.23 27.09 -4.51
CA ASP A 66 -14.15 25.90 -3.63
C ASP A 66 -14.53 24.55 -4.26
N ARG A 67 -14.99 24.52 -5.51
CA ARG A 67 -15.43 23.31 -6.20
C ARG A 67 -14.71 23.15 -7.53
N THR A 68 -13.60 22.43 -7.50
CA THR A 68 -12.94 21.97 -8.72
C THR A 68 -13.48 20.59 -9.12
N THR A 69 -14.11 20.50 -10.29
CA THR A 69 -14.50 19.22 -10.87
C THR A 69 -13.30 18.62 -11.60
N THR A 70 -12.90 17.41 -11.21
CA THR A 70 -11.86 16.66 -11.93
C THR A 70 -12.48 15.94 -13.13
N GLU A 71 -11.91 16.13 -14.32
CA GLU A 71 -12.37 15.46 -15.53
C GLU A 71 -11.91 14.00 -15.58
N TYR A 72 -12.74 13.12 -16.14
CA TYR A 72 -12.48 11.67 -16.18
C TYR A 72 -11.19 11.29 -16.92
N TRP A 73 -10.75 12.08 -17.91
CA TRP A 73 -9.50 11.82 -18.62
C TRP A 73 -8.26 12.05 -17.74
N VAL A 74 -8.31 13.02 -16.82
CA VAL A 74 -7.21 13.26 -15.86
C VAL A 74 -7.06 12.04 -14.96
N LEU A 75 -8.17 11.52 -14.45
CA LEU A 75 -8.19 10.30 -13.62
C LEU A 75 -7.63 9.10 -14.39
N ALA A 76 -7.95 8.97 -15.68
CA ALA A 76 -7.42 7.90 -16.53
C ALA A 76 -5.89 8.00 -16.70
N ILE A 77 -5.35 9.20 -16.93
CA ILE A 77 -3.91 9.42 -17.04
C ILE A 77 -3.21 9.10 -15.71
N LEU A 78 -3.77 9.53 -14.59
CA LEU A 78 -3.21 9.25 -13.25
C LEU A 78 -3.18 7.73 -12.98
N ALA A 79 -4.26 7.02 -13.32
CA ALA A 79 -4.31 5.56 -13.16
C ALA A 79 -3.26 4.85 -14.04
N ILE A 80 -3.10 5.27 -15.30
CA ILE A 80 -2.06 4.73 -16.20
C ILE A 80 -0.67 5.01 -15.64
N GLY A 81 -0.43 6.21 -15.09
CA GLY A 81 0.83 6.57 -14.47
C GLY A 81 1.22 5.66 -13.30
N ILE A 82 0.26 5.32 -12.43
CA ILE A 82 0.49 4.39 -11.31
C ILE A 82 0.84 2.99 -11.85
N VAL A 83 0.08 2.47 -12.82
CA VAL A 83 0.35 1.15 -13.41
C VAL A 83 1.73 1.11 -14.07
N TYR A 84 2.08 2.14 -14.82
CA TYR A 84 3.38 2.25 -15.48
C TYR A 84 4.53 2.32 -14.46
N GLY A 85 4.39 3.13 -13.41
CA GLY A 85 5.39 3.24 -12.34
C GLY A 85 5.57 1.92 -11.58
N LEU A 86 4.49 1.21 -11.27
CA LEU A 86 4.53 -0.11 -10.64
C LEU A 86 5.18 -1.15 -11.56
N TRP A 87 4.97 -1.07 -12.88
CA TRP A 87 5.59 -1.99 -13.81
C TRP A 87 7.11 -1.80 -13.88
N GLU A 88 7.60 -0.56 -13.96
CA GLU A 88 9.02 -0.28 -14.16
C GLU A 88 9.83 -0.31 -12.85
N TYR A 89 9.25 0.13 -11.73
CA TYR A 89 9.94 0.23 -10.44
C TYR A 89 9.41 -0.73 -9.36
N GLY A 90 8.22 -1.32 -9.52
CA GLY A 90 7.60 -2.15 -8.50
C GLY A 90 8.43 -3.39 -8.14
N GLN A 91 9.08 -4.03 -9.11
CA GLN A 91 9.94 -5.20 -8.83
C GLN A 91 11.11 -4.85 -7.91
N LYS A 92 11.74 -3.68 -8.11
CA LYS A 92 12.85 -3.21 -7.26
C LYS A 92 12.37 -2.92 -5.84
N VAL A 93 11.17 -2.35 -5.70
CA VAL A 93 10.55 -2.07 -4.39
C VAL A 93 10.25 -3.37 -3.65
N ILE A 94 9.62 -4.34 -4.32
CA ILE A 94 9.30 -5.64 -3.74
C ILE A 94 10.58 -6.38 -3.33
N GLU A 95 11.61 -6.36 -4.16
CA GLU A 95 12.91 -6.97 -3.84
C GLU A 95 13.57 -6.31 -2.62
N THR A 96 13.54 -4.97 -2.56
CA THR A 96 14.17 -4.22 -1.46
C THR A 96 13.46 -4.46 -0.13
N ILE A 97 12.12 -4.42 -0.11
CA ILE A 97 11.34 -4.67 1.10
C ILE A 97 11.44 -6.14 1.52
N GLY A 98 11.33 -7.07 0.56
CA GLY A 98 11.36 -8.51 0.84
C GLY A 98 12.70 -9.03 1.36
N LYS A 99 13.82 -8.43 0.95
CA LYS A 99 15.16 -8.85 1.39
C LYS A 99 15.66 -8.10 2.63
N ASN A 100 15.31 -6.82 2.79
CA ASN A 100 15.92 -5.96 3.80
C ASN A 100 15.04 -5.67 5.03
N LEU A 101 13.73 -5.95 4.99
CA LEU A 101 12.85 -5.65 6.13
C LEU A 101 12.61 -6.85 7.04
N THR A 102 12.03 -7.95 6.55
CA THR A 102 11.78 -9.19 7.33
C THR A 102 11.39 -10.33 6.36
N LYS A 103 11.74 -11.60 6.67
CA LYS A 103 11.16 -12.77 5.97
C LYS A 103 9.65 -12.83 6.23
N VAL A 104 8.86 -12.38 5.26
CA VAL A 104 7.40 -12.41 5.34
C VAL A 104 6.88 -13.74 4.77
N THR A 105 6.31 -14.58 5.62
CA THR A 105 5.47 -15.72 5.19
C THR A 105 4.04 -15.25 4.91
N PRO A 106 3.25 -15.96 4.09
CA PRO A 106 1.89 -15.53 3.78
C PRO A 106 0.97 -15.25 4.98
N SER A 107 1.06 -16.04 6.03
CA SER A 107 0.34 -15.81 7.30
C SER A 107 0.74 -14.51 8.00
N ARG A 108 2.05 -14.20 8.02
CA ARG A 108 2.59 -12.93 8.55
C ARG A 108 2.15 -11.75 7.68
N GLY A 109 2.19 -11.90 6.36
CA GLY A 109 1.73 -10.88 5.42
C GLY A 109 0.26 -10.51 5.62
N PHE A 110 -0.61 -11.51 5.72
CA PHE A 110 -2.03 -11.30 6.04
C PHE A 110 -2.25 -10.57 7.36
N SER A 111 -1.47 -10.92 8.39
CA SER A 111 -1.58 -10.28 9.71
C SER A 111 -1.12 -8.82 9.70
N ILE A 112 -0.06 -8.51 8.94
CA ILE A 112 0.42 -7.13 8.72
C ILE A 112 -0.68 -6.31 8.02
N GLU A 113 -1.26 -6.82 6.93
CA GLU A 113 -2.29 -6.12 6.16
C GLU A 113 -3.55 -5.85 7.00
N LEU A 114 -3.99 -6.83 7.81
CA LEU A 114 -5.09 -6.63 8.76
C LEU A 114 -4.76 -5.59 9.83
N GLY A 115 -3.57 -5.66 10.43
CA GLY A 115 -3.13 -4.72 11.45
C GLY A 115 -3.06 -3.29 10.91
N THR A 116 -2.48 -3.10 9.73
CA THR A 116 -2.44 -1.81 9.03
C THR A 116 -3.86 -1.31 8.74
N THR A 117 -4.74 -2.18 8.25
CA THR A 117 -6.14 -1.80 7.95
C THR A 117 -6.87 -1.31 9.20
N VAL A 118 -6.78 -2.06 10.31
CA VAL A 118 -7.41 -1.67 11.58
C VAL A 118 -6.85 -0.35 12.10
N ALA A 119 -5.53 -0.16 12.04
CA ALA A 119 -4.88 1.07 12.48
C ALA A 119 -5.30 2.28 11.63
N VAL A 120 -5.28 2.14 10.30
CA VAL A 120 -5.66 3.22 9.36
C VAL A 120 -7.13 3.56 9.49
N MET A 121 -8.01 2.55 9.56
CA MET A 121 -9.44 2.77 9.77
C MET A 121 -9.69 3.45 11.12
N GLY A 122 -9.04 2.98 12.19
CA GLY A 122 -9.13 3.59 13.51
C GLY A 122 -8.70 5.05 13.53
N ALA A 123 -7.58 5.38 12.90
CA ALA A 123 -7.11 6.75 12.74
C ALA A 123 -8.09 7.60 11.92
N SER A 124 -8.62 7.04 10.82
CA SER A 124 -9.60 7.72 9.95
C SER A 124 -10.92 8.05 10.65
N PHE A 125 -11.29 7.31 11.70
CA PHE A 125 -12.47 7.64 12.52
C PHE A 125 -12.20 8.76 13.54
N ILE A 126 -10.95 8.95 13.96
CA ILE A 126 -10.58 9.96 14.96
C ILE A 126 -10.32 11.32 14.33
N GLY A 127 -9.89 11.35 13.06
CA GLY A 127 -9.65 12.57 12.29
C GLY A 127 -8.18 12.75 11.95
#